data_AF-A0AA41SAR6-F1
#
_entry.id   AF-A0AA41SAR6-F1
#
_cell.length_a   1.000
_cell.length_b   1.000
_cell.length_c   1.000
_cell.angle_alpha   90.00
_cell.angle_beta   90.00
_cell.angle_gamma   90.00
#
_symmetry.space_group_name_H-M   'P 1'
#
loop_
_entity.id
_entity.type
_entity.pdbx_description
1 polymer ?
#
loop_
_entity_poly.entity_id
_entity_poly.type
_entity_poly.pdbx_seq_one_letter_code
_entity_poly.pdbx_strand_id
1 'polypeptide(L)'
;MTTSKVNYSLLLVSLLLSFAILSQSESADDCVYTVYIRTGSIIKGGTDSKISLRLYSKYGKYFEIPNLESWGGLMEPGHDYFERGNLDIFSGRGYCLGSPVCAMNLTSDGTGSGHGWYVNYVEVTTTGAHINCGQQNFEVEDWLATDRSPYSLTAIRNNCNKKSSSDESHSDESM
;
A
#
# COMPACT_ATOMS: atom_id res chain seq x y z
N MET A 1 6.76 -64.76 25.12
CA MET A 1 5.96 -63.70 24.47
C MET A 1 5.82 -62.56 25.48
N THR A 2 6.68 -61.55 25.40
CA THR A 2 6.63 -60.38 26.29
C THR A 2 5.75 -59.31 25.63
N THR A 3 4.56 -59.09 26.19
CA THR A 3 3.65 -58.03 25.77
C THR A 3 4.16 -56.69 26.29
N SER A 4 4.68 -55.86 25.39
CA SER A 4 5.04 -54.48 25.71
C SER A 4 3.79 -53.71 26.08
N LYS A 5 3.73 -53.20 27.32
CA LYS A 5 2.65 -52.31 27.77
C LYS A 5 2.89 -50.93 27.15
N VAL A 6 2.02 -50.56 26.22
CA VAL A 6 2.03 -49.21 25.63
C VAL A 6 1.71 -48.20 26.72
N ASN A 7 2.63 -47.27 26.99
CA ASN A 7 2.44 -46.23 27.98
C ASN A 7 1.67 -45.06 27.36
N TYR A 8 0.36 -45.07 27.54
CA TYR A 8 -0.56 -44.04 27.01
C TYR A 8 -0.22 -42.63 27.49
N SER A 9 0.47 -42.48 28.63
CA SER A 9 0.94 -41.17 29.11
C SER A 9 2.08 -40.63 28.24
N LEU A 10 3.03 -41.47 27.82
CA LEU A 10 4.10 -41.08 26.89
C LEU A 10 3.54 -40.76 25.49
N LEU A 11 2.53 -41.51 25.04
CA LEU A 11 1.84 -41.23 23.77
C LEU A 11 1.11 -39.88 23.81
N LEU A 12 0.38 -39.58 24.88
CA LEU A 12 -0.30 -38.30 25.06
C LEU A 12 0.68 -37.12 25.10
N VAL A 13 1.81 -37.26 25.80
CA VAL A 13 2.85 -36.22 25.84
C VAL A 13 3.47 -36.00 24.45
N SER A 14 3.75 -37.06 23.71
CA SER A 14 4.28 -36.96 22.34
C SER A 14 3.29 -36.31 21.36
N LEU A 15 1.98 -36.57 21.51
CA LEU A 15 0.92 -35.98 20.72
C LEU A 15 0.71 -34.49 21.03
N LEU A 16 0.87 -34.09 22.29
CA LEU A 16 0.79 -32.68 22.70
C LEU A 16 2.02 -31.88 22.22
N LEU A 17 3.21 -32.49 22.28
CA LEU A 17 4.44 -31.88 21.75
C LEU A 17 4.37 -31.68 20.23
N SER A 18 3.83 -32.65 19.47
CA SER A 18 3.65 -32.48 18.03
C SER A 18 2.59 -31.43 17.67
N PHE A 19 1.51 -31.32 18.45
CA PHE A 19 0.53 -30.23 18.29
C PHE A 19 1.13 -28.85 18.59
N ALA A 20 1.99 -28.74 19.61
CA ALA A 20 2.64 -27.47 19.97
C ALA A 20 3.66 -27.01 18.91
N ILE A 21 4.35 -27.94 18.24
CA ILE A 21 5.31 -27.62 17.16
C ILE A 21 4.59 -27.11 15.90
N LEU A 22 3.34 -27.52 15.66
CA LEU A 22 2.53 -27.07 14.53
C LEU A 22 1.87 -25.70 14.74
N SER A 23 1.77 -25.21 15.98
CA SER A 23 1.16 -23.92 16.31
C SER A 23 2.10 -22.72 16.20
N GLN A 24 3.20 -22.82 15.45
CA GLN A 24 3.94 -21.62 15.05
C GLN A 24 3.06 -20.85 14.06
N SER A 25 2.23 -19.94 14.59
CA SER A 25 1.62 -18.90 13.78
C SER A 25 2.77 -18.09 13.21
N GLU A 26 3.03 -18.25 11.91
CA GLU A 26 3.73 -17.23 11.15
C GLU A 26 2.84 -15.98 11.25
N SER A 27 3.07 -15.16 12.27
CA SER A 27 2.40 -13.87 12.37
C SER A 27 2.79 -13.14 11.12
N ALA A 28 1.87 -13.02 10.16
CA ALA A 28 2.09 -12.14 9.02
C ALA A 28 2.41 -10.78 9.63
N ASP A 29 3.66 -10.33 9.49
CA ASP A 29 4.06 -9.05 10.04
C ASP A 29 3.14 -7.99 9.44
N ASP A 30 2.52 -7.20 10.32
CA ASP A 30 1.71 -6.06 9.93
C ASP A 30 2.63 -4.87 9.68
N CYS A 31 2.43 -4.21 8.55
CA CYS A 31 3.08 -2.98 8.18
C CYS A 31 2.08 -1.82 8.34
N VAL A 32 2.60 -0.66 8.73
CA VAL A 32 1.87 0.59 8.65
C VAL A 32 2.19 1.24 7.32
N TYR A 33 1.15 1.54 6.56
CA TYR A 33 1.23 2.31 5.34
C TYR A 33 0.71 3.72 5.62
N THR A 34 1.41 4.73 5.11
CA THR A 34 0.93 6.10 5.09
C THR A 34 0.96 6.57 3.64
N VAL A 35 -0.16 7.10 3.17
CA VAL A 35 -0.40 7.53 1.80
C VAL A 35 -0.65 9.03 1.83
N TYR A 36 0.10 9.78 1.04
CA TYR A 36 -0.05 11.20 0.84
C TYR A 36 -0.50 11.41 -0.60
N ILE A 37 -1.62 12.08 -0.81
CA ILE A 37 -2.15 12.35 -2.15
C ILE A 37 -2.25 13.86 -2.33
N ARG A 38 -1.58 14.36 -3.37
CA ARG A 38 -1.69 15.76 -3.77
C ARG A 38 -2.66 15.89 -4.92
N THR A 39 -3.79 16.52 -4.66
CA THR A 39 -4.74 16.93 -5.70
C THR A 39 -4.23 18.19 -6.39
N GLY A 40 -4.35 18.23 -7.71
CA GLY A 40 -3.94 19.35 -8.53
C GLY A 40 -4.67 20.64 -8.21
N SER A 41 -3.95 21.76 -8.35
CA SER A 41 -4.52 23.11 -8.17
C SER A 41 -5.25 23.64 -9.42
N ILE A 42 -5.49 22.80 -10.43
CA ILE A 42 -6.19 23.19 -11.66
C ILE A 42 -7.71 23.30 -11.44
N ILE A 43 -8.38 24.08 -12.29
CA ILE A 43 -9.82 24.32 -12.16
C ILE A 43 -10.58 23.00 -12.28
N LYS A 44 -11.48 22.73 -11.32
CA LYS A 44 -12.22 21.47 -11.18
C LYS A 44 -11.31 20.24 -11.02
N GLY A 45 -10.16 20.40 -10.38
CA GLY A 45 -9.22 19.30 -10.13
C GLY A 45 -9.58 18.39 -8.95
N GLY A 46 -10.56 18.75 -8.12
CA GLY A 46 -11.02 17.93 -6.98
C GLY A 46 -12.15 16.95 -7.34
N THR A 47 -12.51 16.06 -6.42
CA THR A 47 -13.55 15.04 -6.66
C THR A 47 -14.25 14.54 -5.40
N ASP A 48 -15.55 14.23 -5.53
CA ASP A 48 -16.36 13.56 -4.51
C ASP A 48 -16.41 12.02 -4.69
N SER A 49 -15.62 11.47 -5.60
CA SER A 49 -15.60 10.04 -5.90
C SER A 49 -14.95 9.22 -4.77
N LYS A 50 -15.29 7.93 -4.68
CA LYS A 50 -14.55 7.01 -3.81
C LYS A 50 -13.24 6.61 -4.48
N ILE A 51 -12.14 6.77 -3.75
CA ILE A 51 -10.81 6.48 -4.25
C ILE A 51 -10.27 5.19 -3.63
N SER A 52 -9.92 4.25 -4.50
CA SER A 52 -9.24 3.00 -4.15
C SER A 52 -7.78 3.05 -4.56
N LEU A 53 -6.94 2.35 -3.81
CA LEU A 53 -5.51 2.25 -4.06
C LEU A 53 -5.04 0.81 -3.88
N ARG A 54 -4.38 0.29 -4.90
CA ARG A 54 -3.67 -0.98 -4.82
C ARG A 54 -2.18 -0.75 -4.98
N LEU A 55 -1.40 -1.21 -4.01
CA LEU A 55 0.05 -1.13 -3.96
C LEU A 55 0.66 -2.47 -4.32
N TYR A 56 1.81 -2.47 -4.97
CA TYR A 56 2.51 -3.66 -5.40
C TYR A 56 3.99 -3.58 -5.05
N SER A 57 4.54 -4.74 -4.71
CA SER A 57 5.97 -4.96 -4.57
C SER A 57 6.57 -5.54 -5.85
N LYS A 58 7.90 -5.60 -5.92
CA LYS A 58 8.64 -6.05 -7.12
C LYS A 58 8.34 -7.50 -7.51
N TYR A 59 7.88 -8.32 -6.57
CA TYR A 59 7.52 -9.72 -6.79
C TYR A 59 6.02 -9.93 -7.07
N GLY A 60 5.25 -8.86 -7.27
CA GLY A 60 3.83 -8.94 -7.60
C GLY A 60 2.90 -9.16 -6.40
N LYS A 61 3.41 -9.32 -5.18
CA LYS A 61 2.58 -9.25 -3.96
C LYS A 61 1.98 -7.84 -3.88
N TYR A 62 0.68 -7.76 -3.70
CA TYR A 62 -0.07 -6.50 -3.67
C TYR A 62 -0.76 -6.31 -2.32
N PHE A 63 -1.17 -5.08 -1.98
CA PHE A 63 -2.06 -4.70 -0.88
C PHE A 63 -3.12 -3.75 -1.42
N GLU A 64 -4.39 -4.03 -1.16
CA GLU A 64 -5.53 -3.29 -1.72
C GLU A 64 -6.31 -2.56 -0.63
N ILE A 65 -6.57 -1.28 -0.90
CA ILE A 65 -7.35 -0.37 -0.08
C ILE A 65 -8.58 0.02 -0.92
N PRO A 66 -9.76 -0.56 -0.64
CA PRO A 66 -10.96 -0.31 -1.44
C PRO A 66 -11.51 1.12 -1.34
N ASN A 67 -11.27 1.80 -0.21
CA ASN A 67 -11.64 3.19 0.00
C ASN A 67 -10.66 3.83 1.00
N LEU A 68 -9.82 4.75 0.51
CA LEU A 68 -8.79 5.43 1.30
C LEU A 68 -9.35 6.18 2.51
N GLU A 69 -10.44 6.93 2.32
CA GLU A 69 -11.06 7.74 3.37
C GLU A 69 -11.48 6.87 4.55
N SER A 70 -12.27 5.83 4.29
CA SER A 70 -12.76 4.94 5.35
C SER A 70 -11.69 4.00 5.91
N TRP A 71 -10.61 3.74 5.16
CA TRP A 71 -9.54 2.86 5.60
C TRP A 71 -8.64 3.53 6.63
N GLY A 72 -8.36 4.82 6.47
CA GLY A 72 -7.41 5.49 7.35
C GLY A 72 -7.29 6.99 7.15
N GLY A 73 -8.33 7.71 6.74
CA GLY A 73 -8.29 9.17 6.67
C GLY A 73 -7.76 9.81 7.96
N LEU A 74 -6.72 10.65 7.84
CA LEU A 74 -6.02 11.28 8.96
C LEU A 74 -6.21 12.81 9.04
N MET A 75 -7.15 13.36 8.28
CA MET A 75 -7.47 14.79 8.31
C MET A 75 -8.48 15.10 9.43
N GLU A 76 -8.74 16.39 9.70
CA GLU A 76 -9.70 16.76 10.74
C GLU A 76 -11.12 16.21 10.51
N PRO A 77 -11.94 16.06 11.57
CA PRO A 77 -13.32 15.64 11.43
C PRO A 77 -14.12 16.56 10.49
N GLY A 78 -14.78 15.96 9.50
CA GLY A 78 -15.56 16.70 8.49
C GLY A 78 -14.72 17.31 7.36
N HIS A 79 -13.42 16.99 7.29
CA HIS A 79 -12.58 17.32 6.14
C HIS A 79 -13.15 16.73 4.84
N ASP A 80 -13.13 17.56 3.79
CA ASP A 80 -13.54 17.18 2.45
C ASP A 80 -12.30 16.73 1.66
N TYR A 81 -12.19 15.42 1.46
CA TYR A 81 -11.01 14.78 0.88
C TYR A 81 -10.97 14.98 -0.64
N PHE A 82 -9.76 14.94 -1.19
CA PHE A 82 -9.49 15.00 -2.63
C PHE A 82 -9.89 16.33 -3.28
N GLU A 83 -9.99 17.39 -2.49
CA GLU A 83 -10.33 18.72 -2.98
C GLU A 83 -9.15 19.44 -3.64
N ARG A 84 -9.49 20.35 -4.56
CA ARG A 84 -8.53 21.04 -5.42
C ARG A 84 -7.38 21.68 -4.62
N GLY A 85 -6.15 21.23 -4.88
CA GLY A 85 -4.94 21.77 -4.27
C GLY A 85 -4.62 21.20 -2.89
N ASN A 86 -5.48 20.37 -2.31
CA ASN A 86 -5.26 19.76 -1.00
C ASN A 86 -4.18 18.68 -1.06
N LEU A 87 -3.50 18.53 0.06
CA LEU A 87 -2.69 17.37 0.39
C LEU A 87 -3.45 16.56 1.44
N ASP A 88 -3.89 15.37 1.05
CA ASP A 88 -4.65 14.49 1.91
C ASP A 88 -3.78 13.32 2.38
N ILE A 89 -3.95 12.95 3.65
CA ILE A 89 -3.12 11.94 4.31
C ILE A 89 -4.00 10.81 4.82
N PHE A 90 -3.58 9.59 4.54
CA PHE A 90 -4.24 8.37 4.99
C PHE A 90 -3.21 7.46 5.65
N SER A 91 -3.53 6.81 6.77
CA SER A 91 -2.68 5.78 7.34
C SER A 91 -3.47 4.64 7.95
N GLY A 92 -2.99 3.42 7.70
CA GLY A 92 -3.60 2.22 8.22
C GLY A 92 -2.62 1.06 8.24
N ARG A 93 -3.02 0.01 8.97
CA ARG A 93 -2.31 -1.28 8.97
C ARG A 93 -2.73 -2.12 7.78
N GLY A 94 -1.80 -2.92 7.30
CA GLY A 94 -2.02 -3.99 6.33
C GLY A 94 -0.88 -4.99 6.40
N TYR A 95 -1.03 -6.15 5.78
CA TYR A 95 0.05 -7.13 5.75
C TYR A 95 1.28 -6.55 5.04
N CYS A 96 2.47 -6.90 5.51
CA CYS A 96 3.70 -6.50 4.86
C CYS A 96 3.86 -7.13 3.47
N LEU A 97 4.27 -6.33 2.47
CA LEU A 97 4.53 -6.84 1.11
C LEU A 97 5.83 -7.65 0.99
N GLY A 98 6.67 -7.68 2.03
CA GLY A 98 7.95 -8.40 2.04
C GLY A 98 9.06 -7.77 1.20
N SER A 99 8.75 -6.73 0.42
CA SER A 99 9.71 -5.83 -0.22
C SER A 99 9.07 -4.46 -0.45
N PRO A 100 9.86 -3.40 -0.69
CA PRO A 100 9.33 -2.05 -0.83
C PRO A 100 8.24 -1.94 -1.90
N VAL A 101 7.27 -1.07 -1.65
CA VAL A 101 6.26 -0.66 -2.63
C VAL A 101 6.98 -0.04 -3.82
N CYS A 102 6.65 -0.50 -5.03
CA CYS A 102 7.28 -0.02 -6.25
C CYS A 102 6.33 0.18 -7.42
N ALA A 103 5.08 -0.26 -7.31
CA ALA A 103 4.03 0.08 -8.26
C ALA A 103 2.70 0.35 -7.56
N MET A 104 1.83 1.11 -8.22
CA MET A 104 0.49 1.42 -7.73
C MET A 104 -0.54 1.36 -8.86
N ASN A 105 -1.79 1.12 -8.46
CA ASN A 105 -3.00 1.38 -9.23
C ASN A 105 -3.92 2.23 -8.36
N LEU A 106 -4.09 3.49 -8.75
CA LEU A 106 -5.01 4.46 -8.13
C LEU A 106 -6.26 4.53 -8.99
N THR A 107 -7.45 4.29 -8.41
CA THR A 107 -8.70 4.24 -9.16
C THR A 107 -9.80 5.04 -8.46
N SER A 108 -10.42 5.94 -9.22
CA SER A 108 -11.67 6.60 -8.87
C SER A 108 -12.87 5.75 -9.32
N ASP A 109 -13.93 5.70 -8.51
CA ASP A 109 -15.19 5.07 -8.93
C ASP A 109 -16.05 5.95 -9.85
N GLY A 110 -15.64 7.20 -10.08
CA GLY A 110 -16.30 8.16 -10.96
C GLY A 110 -17.69 8.61 -10.47
N THR A 111 -18.01 8.40 -9.19
CA THR A 111 -19.27 8.83 -8.58
C THR A 111 -19.20 10.26 -8.02
N GLY A 112 -20.34 10.79 -7.59
CA GLY A 112 -20.42 12.12 -6.98
C GLY A 112 -20.49 13.29 -7.99
N SER A 113 -20.65 14.50 -7.47
CA SER A 113 -20.47 15.73 -8.24
C SER A 113 -18.99 15.93 -8.54
N GLY A 114 -18.64 16.42 -9.73
CA GLY A 114 -17.22 16.63 -10.06
C GLY A 114 -16.41 15.31 -10.07
N HIS A 115 -16.88 14.30 -10.78
CA HIS A 115 -16.23 12.98 -10.88
C HIS A 115 -14.81 12.98 -11.48
N GLY A 116 -14.38 14.10 -12.09
CA GLY A 116 -13.10 14.21 -12.77
C GLY A 116 -12.06 14.73 -11.80
N TRP A 117 -11.02 13.94 -11.55
CA TRP A 117 -10.02 14.24 -10.53
C TRP A 117 -8.66 14.46 -11.17
N TYR A 118 -7.96 15.55 -10.85
CA TYR A 118 -6.59 15.75 -11.32
C TYR A 118 -5.61 15.50 -10.19
N VAL A 119 -4.73 14.52 -10.37
CA VAL A 119 -3.79 14.08 -9.34
C VAL A 119 -2.40 14.54 -9.73
N ASN A 120 -1.70 15.23 -8.83
CA ASN A 120 -0.28 15.54 -9.03
C ASN A 120 0.56 14.30 -8.72
N TYR A 121 0.50 13.79 -7.49
CA TYR A 121 1.27 12.63 -7.08
C TYR A 121 0.60 11.85 -5.94
N VAL A 122 1.05 10.61 -5.78
CA VAL A 122 0.81 9.77 -4.62
C VAL A 122 2.16 9.36 -4.03
N GLU A 123 2.40 9.71 -2.78
CA GLU A 123 3.55 9.22 -2.02
C GLU A 123 3.10 8.17 -1.01
N VAL A 124 3.87 7.09 -0.90
CA VAL A 124 3.59 6.00 0.03
C VAL A 124 4.82 5.77 0.89
N THR A 125 4.64 5.82 2.20
CA THR A 125 5.64 5.32 3.16
C THR A 125 5.17 4.01 3.78
N THR A 126 6.10 3.09 4.03
CA THR A 126 5.83 1.80 4.67
C THR A 126 6.79 1.61 5.82
N THR A 127 6.29 1.22 6.99
CA THR A 127 7.08 0.88 8.17
C THR A 127 6.59 -0.43 8.77
N GLY A 128 7.47 -1.18 9.42
CA GLY A 128 7.13 -2.45 10.06
C GLY A 128 8.18 -2.86 11.07
N ALA A 129 7.82 -3.72 12.03
CA ALA A 129 8.79 -4.25 12.97
C ALA A 129 9.83 -5.08 12.22
N HIS A 130 11.12 -4.79 12.45
CA HIS A 130 12.24 -5.47 11.78
C HIS A 130 12.23 -5.39 10.24
N ILE A 131 11.48 -4.44 9.67
CA ILE A 131 11.40 -4.18 8.23
C ILE A 131 11.93 -2.78 7.98
N ASN A 132 12.81 -2.64 6.98
CA ASN A 132 13.33 -1.35 6.57
C ASN A 132 12.18 -0.44 6.11
N CYS A 133 12.20 0.81 6.57
CA CYS A 133 11.25 1.80 6.09
C CYS A 133 11.40 1.98 4.57
N GLY A 134 10.27 2.00 3.88
CA GLY A 134 10.20 2.28 2.45
C GLY A 134 9.50 3.60 2.20
N GLN A 135 9.91 4.31 1.16
CA GLN A 135 9.21 5.47 0.62
C GLN A 135 9.19 5.33 -0.90
N GLN A 136 8.05 5.62 -1.52
CA GLN A 136 7.92 5.64 -2.96
C GLN A 136 6.99 6.76 -3.38
N ASN A 137 7.49 7.62 -4.28
CA ASN A 137 6.69 8.66 -4.91
C ASN A 137 6.26 8.23 -6.31
N PHE A 138 4.98 8.41 -6.61
CA PHE A 138 4.38 8.15 -7.89
C PHE A 138 3.81 9.44 -8.47
N GLU A 139 4.56 10.07 -9.36
CA GLU A 139 4.07 11.20 -10.15
C GLU A 139 2.93 10.73 -11.08
N VAL A 140 1.79 11.41 -11.00
CA VAL A 140 0.60 11.13 -11.81
C VAL A 140 0.45 12.20 -12.88
N GLU A 141 0.31 13.47 -12.48
CA GLU A 141 0.12 14.66 -13.33
C GLU A 141 -0.94 14.50 -14.43
N ASP A 142 -2.06 13.85 -14.09
CA ASP A 142 -3.08 13.51 -15.08
C ASP A 142 -4.50 13.46 -14.50
N TRP A 143 -5.48 13.51 -15.40
CA TRP A 143 -6.89 13.33 -15.06
C TRP A 143 -7.25 11.86 -14.85
N LEU A 144 -7.93 11.57 -13.74
CA LEU A 144 -8.74 10.37 -13.55
C LEU A 144 -10.19 10.78 -13.83
N ALA A 145 -10.61 10.69 -15.09
CA ALA A 145 -11.91 11.15 -15.57
C ALA A 145 -12.31 10.45 -16.87
N THR A 146 -13.60 10.34 -17.16
CA THR A 146 -14.13 9.82 -18.44
C THR A 146 -14.39 10.92 -19.47
N ASP A 147 -14.44 12.19 -19.04
CA ASP A 147 -14.76 13.36 -19.87
C ASP A 147 -13.52 14.22 -20.20
N ARG A 148 -12.33 13.83 -19.71
CA ARG A 148 -11.06 14.49 -19.98
C ARG A 148 -10.00 13.47 -20.31
N SER A 149 -9.13 13.78 -21.28
CA SER A 149 -7.96 12.96 -21.60
C SER A 149 -7.17 12.67 -20.31
N PRO A 150 -6.75 11.41 -20.06
CA PRO A 150 -6.72 10.25 -20.96
C PRO A 150 -8.01 9.42 -21.03
N TYR A 151 -9.14 9.92 -20.53
CA TYR A 151 -10.44 9.23 -20.51
C TYR A 151 -10.43 7.92 -19.71
N SER A 152 -9.66 7.91 -18.62
CA SER A 152 -9.49 6.78 -17.71
C SER A 152 -9.79 7.21 -16.29
N LEU A 153 -10.46 6.37 -15.49
CA LEU A 153 -10.63 6.58 -14.05
C LEU A 153 -9.48 6.00 -13.21
N THR A 154 -8.45 5.48 -13.88
CA THR A 154 -7.35 4.77 -13.25
C THR A 154 -6.00 5.34 -13.69
N ALA A 155 -5.10 5.53 -12.73
CA ALA A 155 -3.67 5.79 -12.96
C ALA A 155 -2.83 4.63 -12.43
N ILE A 156 -2.09 3.97 -13.33
CA ILE A 156 -1.10 2.93 -12.98
C ILE A 156 0.30 3.53 -13.10
N ARG A 157 1.14 3.31 -12.09
CA ARG A 157 2.57 3.65 -12.14
C ARG A 157 3.38 2.44 -11.70
N ASN A 158 4.37 2.04 -12.51
CA ASN A 158 5.26 0.92 -12.21
C ASN A 158 6.72 1.39 -12.25
N ASN A 159 7.30 1.52 -11.07
CA ASN A 159 8.68 1.96 -10.85
C ASN A 159 9.57 0.80 -10.38
N CYS A 160 9.11 -0.46 -10.41
CA CYS A 160 9.85 -1.61 -9.85
C CYS A 160 11.20 -1.89 -10.52
N ASN A 161 11.42 -1.38 -11.73
CA ASN A 161 12.66 -1.55 -12.48
C ASN A 161 13.51 -0.26 -12.56
N LYS A 162 13.06 0.84 -11.95
CA LYS A 162 13.86 2.07 -11.91
C LYS A 162 14.97 1.87 -10.88
N LYS A 163 16.23 2.10 -11.27
CA LYS A 163 17.32 2.21 -10.29
C LYS A 163 17.00 3.38 -9.36
N SER A 164 17.12 3.18 -8.05
CA SER A 164 16.94 4.26 -7.10
C SER A 164 17.96 5.36 -7.37
N SER A 165 17.53 6.62 -7.32
CA SER A 165 18.38 7.81 -7.47
C SER A 165 19.46 7.96 -6.39
N SER A 166 19.61 6.99 -5.49
CA SER A 166 20.68 6.90 -4.49
C SER A 166 22.04 6.54 -5.08
N ASP A 167 22.09 6.00 -6.31
CA ASP A 167 23.32 5.39 -6.86
C ASP A 167 24.06 6.30 -7.86
N GLU A 168 23.60 7.53 -8.10
CA GLU A 168 24.12 8.42 -9.15
C GLU A 168 24.93 9.62 -8.62
N SER A 169 25.39 9.58 -7.36
CA SER A 169 26.20 10.66 -6.75
C SER A 169 27.66 10.30 -6.44
N HIS A 170 28.23 9.27 -7.09
CA HIS A 170 29.61 8.84 -6.84
C HIS A 170 30.41 8.48 -8.10
N SER A 171 30.47 9.41 -9.05
CA SER A 171 31.59 9.49 -9.99
C SER A 171 31.44 10.78 -10.79
N ASP A 172 32.17 11.82 -10.42
CA ASP A 172 32.93 12.67 -11.35
C ASP A 172 33.60 13.81 -10.56
N GLU A 173 34.66 13.45 -9.84
CA GLU A 173 35.76 14.37 -9.53
C GLU A 173 37.08 13.63 -9.76
N SER A 174 37.51 13.54 -11.03
CA SER A 174 38.92 13.38 -11.42
C SER A 174 39.10 13.43 -12.94
N MET A 175 39.43 14.60 -13.49
CA MET A 175 40.63 14.90 -14.31
C MET A 175 40.54 16.30 -14.90
#